data_AF-A0A5J6Q4J7-F1
#
_entry.id   AF-A0A5J6Q4J7-F1
#
_cell.length_a   1.000
_cell.length_b   1.000
_cell.length_c   1.000
_cell.angle_alpha   90.00
_cell.angle_beta   90.00
_cell.angle_gamma   90.00
#
_symmetry.space_group_name_H-M   'P 1'
#
loop_
_entity.id
_entity.type
_entity.pdbx_description
1 polymer ?
#
loop_
_entity_poly.entity_id
_entity_poly.type
_entity_poly.pdbx_seq_one_letter_code
_entity_poly.pdbx_strand_id
1 'polypeptide(L)'
;MDDRLFPAALDLARQKGLINSDRMPDAEHSYSTKSSFVLRDDDSEMIARVPLRAVRRLADQRQTLLVSILTEMEDNLGPSPSKDAQRSYLRKQSKEKRAVVWAISSGRRLPQGEPFTRRKLLITLLLLLLGVIPGLVYGVFQLYRANMYAQNFTGLVARWRRAGSPLPFEDLFALTRS
;
A
#
# COMPACT_ATOMS: atom_id res chain seq x y z
N MET A 1 18.41 2.51 30.77
CA MET A 1 18.07 2.13 29.37
C MET A 1 17.37 3.32 28.73
N ASP A 2 17.53 3.57 27.42
CA ASP A 2 16.73 4.61 26.75
C ASP A 2 15.24 4.21 26.82
N ASP A 3 14.47 4.98 27.58
CA ASP A 3 13.06 4.71 27.90
C ASP A 3 12.17 4.65 26.65
N ARG A 4 12.66 5.21 25.54
CA ARG A 4 11.98 5.27 24.23
C ARG A 4 12.18 4.03 23.38
N LEU A 5 13.26 3.26 23.59
CA LEU A 5 13.61 2.12 22.75
C LEU A 5 12.78 0.89 23.07
N PHE A 6 12.42 0.68 24.33
CA PHE A 6 11.65 -0.50 24.74
C PHE A 6 10.24 -0.55 24.12
N PRO A 7 9.41 0.52 24.19
CA PRO A 7 8.11 0.53 23.52
C PRO A 7 8.24 0.29 22.01
N ALA A 8 9.28 0.86 21.39
CA ALA A 8 9.54 0.68 19.97
C ALA A 8 9.95 -0.76 19.61
N ALA A 9 10.77 -1.39 20.45
CA ALA A 9 11.17 -2.79 20.27
C ALA A 9 9.99 -3.75 20.46
N LEU A 10 9.17 -3.50 21.49
CA LEU A 10 7.96 -4.27 21.79
C LEU A 10 6.96 -4.23 20.62
N ASP A 11 6.72 -3.05 20.06
CA ASP A 11 5.84 -2.88 18.90
C ASP A 11 6.38 -3.62 17.68
N LEU A 12 7.69 -3.53 17.42
CA LEU A 12 8.34 -4.16 16.28
C LEU A 12 8.35 -5.69 16.40
N ALA A 13 8.57 -6.22 17.60
CA ALA A 13 8.51 -7.65 17.86
C ALA A 13 7.09 -8.20 17.71
N ARG A 14 6.08 -7.47 18.20
CA ARG A 14 4.65 -7.80 17.99
C ARG A 14 4.24 -7.75 16.52
N GLN A 15 4.69 -6.75 15.77
CA GLN A 15 4.40 -6.63 14.33
C GLN A 15 4.95 -7.84 13.55
N LYS A 16 6.10 -8.36 13.96
CA LYS A 16 6.71 -9.54 13.37
C LYS A 16 6.12 -10.87 13.87
N GLY A 17 5.13 -10.83 14.77
CA GLY A 17 4.57 -12.03 15.38
C GLY A 17 5.56 -12.79 16.27
N LEU A 18 6.59 -12.10 16.80
CA LEU A 18 7.63 -12.72 17.65
C LEU A 18 7.23 -12.80 19.12
N ILE A 19 6.11 -12.19 19.51
CA ILE A 19 5.61 -12.18 20.89
C ILE A 19 4.22 -12.79 20.88
N ASN A 20 4.08 -13.91 21.58
CA ASN A 20 2.80 -14.54 21.88
C ASN A 20 2.23 -13.94 23.17
N SER A 21 0.92 -13.99 23.32
CA SER A 21 0.18 -13.39 24.44
C SER A 21 0.55 -13.94 25.82
N ASP A 22 1.23 -15.10 25.86
CA ASP A 22 1.45 -15.88 27.07
C ASP A 22 2.67 -15.42 27.89
N ARG A 23 3.56 -14.61 27.30
CA ARG A 23 4.77 -14.08 27.95
C ARG A 23 4.93 -12.59 27.64
N MET A 24 4.97 -11.75 28.67
CA MET A 24 5.02 -10.30 28.52
C MET A 24 6.45 -9.80 28.74
N PRO A 25 7.04 -9.10 27.76
CA PRO A 25 8.37 -8.55 27.95
C PRO A 25 8.39 -7.54 29.09
N ASP A 26 9.38 -7.66 29.95
CA ASP A 26 9.67 -6.72 31.01
C ASP A 26 10.75 -5.73 30.57
N ALA A 27 10.53 -4.46 30.90
CA ALA A 27 11.43 -3.37 30.55
C ALA A 27 12.73 -3.42 31.34
N GLU A 28 12.69 -3.87 32.60
CA GLU A 28 13.87 -3.87 33.49
C GLU A 28 14.89 -4.93 33.06
N HIS A 29 14.40 -6.11 32.65
CA HIS A 29 15.24 -7.22 32.20
C HIS A 29 15.65 -7.14 30.72
N SER A 30 15.00 -6.27 29.94
CA SER A 30 15.32 -6.05 28.53
C SER A 30 16.55 -5.16 28.36
N TYR A 31 17.33 -5.39 27.31
CA TYR A 31 18.55 -4.61 27.07
C TYR A 31 18.87 -4.44 25.58
N SER A 32 19.66 -3.41 25.29
CA SER A 32 20.17 -3.15 23.94
C SER A 32 21.61 -3.65 23.79
N THR A 33 21.90 -4.23 22.63
CA THR A 33 23.24 -4.59 22.17
C THR A 33 23.64 -3.68 21.02
N LYS A 34 24.87 -3.80 20.49
CA LYS A 34 25.33 -2.99 19.33
C LYS A 34 24.43 -3.11 18.08
N SER A 35 23.83 -4.28 17.84
CA SER A 35 23.09 -4.59 16.61
C SER A 35 21.61 -4.92 16.83
N SER A 36 21.22 -5.27 18.05
CA SER A 36 19.86 -5.74 18.36
C SER A 36 19.34 -5.25 19.71
N PHE A 37 18.03 -5.21 19.85
CA PHE A 37 17.34 -5.03 21.12
C PHE A 37 16.77 -6.39 21.54
N VAL A 38 17.06 -6.82 22.76
CA VAL A 38 16.65 -8.11 23.31
C VAL A 38 15.52 -7.86 24.30
N LEU A 39 14.37 -8.47 24.04
CA LEU A 39 13.21 -8.48 24.91
C LEU A 39 13.23 -9.73 25.76
N ARG A 40 13.15 -9.55 27.07
CA ARG A 40 13.14 -10.63 28.07
C ARG A 40 11.89 -10.59 28.92
N ASP A 41 11.51 -11.75 29.44
CA ASP A 41 10.48 -11.88 30.46
C ASP A 41 11.01 -11.49 31.85
N ASP A 42 10.12 -11.51 32.85
CA ASP A 42 10.46 -11.37 34.27
C ASP A 42 11.47 -12.44 34.76
N ASP A 43 11.35 -13.67 34.27
CA ASP A 43 12.30 -14.77 34.50
C ASP A 43 13.65 -14.60 33.78
N SER A 44 13.90 -13.44 33.15
CA SER A 44 15.10 -13.17 32.34
C SER A 44 15.27 -14.06 31.11
N GLU A 45 14.27 -14.87 30.75
CA GLU A 45 14.27 -15.64 29.51
C GLU A 45 14.09 -14.75 28.29
N MET A 46 14.78 -15.06 27.19
CA MET A 46 14.67 -14.30 25.95
C MET A 46 13.36 -14.62 25.23
N ILE A 47 12.51 -13.61 25.08
CA ILE A 47 11.27 -13.72 24.29
C ILE A 47 11.56 -13.43 22.81
N ALA A 48 12.24 -12.32 22.53
CA ALA A 48 12.47 -11.89 21.16
C ALA A 48 13.75 -11.07 21.00
N ARG A 49 14.36 -11.16 19.82
CA ARG A 49 15.46 -10.30 19.39
C ARG A 49 15.06 -9.52 18.15
N VAL A 50 15.16 -8.19 18.23
CA VAL A 50 14.78 -7.29 17.12
C VAL A 50 15.96 -6.42 16.68
N PRO A 51 16.10 -6.11 15.38
CA PRO A 51 17.24 -5.32 14.90
C PRO A 51 17.22 -3.89 15.45
N LEU A 52 18.31 -3.43 16.07
CA LEU A 52 18.37 -2.12 16.74
C LEU A 52 18.16 -0.97 15.76
N ARG A 53 18.63 -1.10 14.52
CA ARG A 53 18.39 -0.11 13.46
C ARG A 53 16.90 0.12 13.22
N ALA A 54 16.10 -0.95 13.26
CA ALA A 54 14.67 -0.87 13.03
C ALA A 54 13.96 -0.27 14.26
N VAL A 55 14.38 -0.64 15.47
CA VAL A 55 13.89 -0.06 16.73
C VAL A 55 14.16 1.44 16.80
N ARG A 56 15.40 1.88 16.50
CA ARG A 56 15.77 3.31 16.48
C ARG A 56 14.94 4.09 15.48
N ARG A 57 14.82 3.61 14.24
CA ARG A 57 13.96 4.25 13.23
C ARG A 57 12.53 4.42 13.71
N LEU A 58 11.98 3.42 14.39
CA LEU A 58 10.61 3.49 14.90
C LEU A 58 10.49 4.45 16.08
N ALA A 59 11.46 4.48 16.99
CA ALA A 59 11.52 5.45 18.07
C ALA A 59 11.65 6.88 17.54
N ASP A 60 12.51 7.11 16.55
CA ASP A 60 12.71 8.40 15.90
C ASP A 60 11.42 8.86 15.20
N GLN A 61 10.77 7.98 14.43
CA GLN A 61 9.48 8.28 13.80
C GLN A 61 8.41 8.70 14.81
N ARG A 62 8.29 7.99 15.93
CA ARG A 62 7.35 8.34 17.01
C ARG A 62 7.67 9.71 17.59
N GLN A 63 8.95 10.00 17.80
CA GLN A 63 9.39 11.28 18.32
C GLN A 63 9.09 12.41 17.33
N THR A 64 9.36 12.24 16.04
CA THR A 64 9.05 13.24 15.01
C THR A 64 7.56 13.51 14.94
N LEU A 65 6.71 12.48 14.98
CA LEU A 65 5.26 12.64 15.00
C LEU A 65 4.80 13.39 16.24
N LEU A 66 5.30 13.03 17.42
CA LEU A 66 4.99 13.73 18.66
C LEU A 66 5.37 15.20 18.59
N VAL A 67 6.60 15.50 18.17
CA VAL A 67 7.09 16.88 18.04
C VAL A 67 6.22 17.65 17.06
N SER A 68 5.90 17.10 15.89
CA SER A 68 5.04 17.78 14.92
C SER A 68 3.66 18.12 15.48
N ILE A 69 3.06 17.23 16.27
CA ILE A 69 1.75 17.46 16.89
C ILE A 69 1.86 18.50 18.00
N LEU A 70 2.90 18.44 18.83
CA LEU A 70 3.11 19.40 19.92
C LEU A 70 3.38 20.80 19.38
N THR A 71 4.23 20.93 18.35
CA THR A 71 4.48 22.21 17.68
C THR A 71 3.19 22.77 17.06
N GLU A 72 2.43 21.94 16.35
CA GLU A 72 1.14 22.36 15.78
C GLU A 72 0.15 22.78 16.88
N MET A 73 0.14 22.11 18.03
CA MET A 73 -0.70 22.49 19.17
C MET A 73 -0.24 23.82 19.80
N GLU A 74 1.06 24.04 19.95
CA GLU A 74 1.64 25.27 20.49
C GLU A 74 1.36 26.46 19.58
N ASP A 75 1.49 26.30 18.26
CA ASP A 75 1.19 27.36 17.28
C ASP A 75 -0.29 27.79 17.32
N ASN A 76 -1.20 26.85 17.59
CA ASN A 76 -2.64 27.10 17.57
C ASN A 76 -3.22 27.55 18.93
N LEU A 77 -2.64 27.12 20.05
CA LEU A 77 -3.19 27.33 21.39
C LEU A 77 -2.28 28.18 22.29
N GLY A 78 -1.07 28.51 21.83
CA GLY A 78 -0.04 29.15 22.61
C GLY A 78 0.76 28.18 23.49
N PRO A 79 1.80 28.67 24.18
CA PRO A 79 2.63 27.85 25.05
C PRO A 79 1.83 27.37 26.27
N SER A 80 1.94 26.06 26.58
CA SER A 80 1.30 25.41 27.73
C SER A 80 -0.24 25.56 27.78
N PRO A 81 -0.98 25.04 26.79
CA PRO A 81 -2.43 25.15 26.76
C PRO A 81 -3.09 24.29 27.85
N SER A 82 -4.22 24.77 28.39
CA SER A 82 -4.99 24.01 29.38
C SER A 82 -5.45 22.65 28.83
N LYS A 83 -5.65 21.67 29.72
CA LYS A 83 -6.10 20.32 29.32
C LYS A 83 -7.39 20.35 28.51
N ASP A 84 -8.30 21.27 28.81
CA ASP A 84 -9.58 21.42 28.10
C ASP A 84 -9.42 22.06 26.71
N ALA A 85 -8.48 23.00 26.56
CA ALA A 85 -8.12 23.57 25.27
C ALA A 85 -7.49 22.50 24.35
N GLN A 86 -6.58 21.69 24.89
CA GLN A 86 -5.97 20.56 24.17
C GLN A 86 -7.03 19.55 23.70
N ARG A 87 -7.96 19.17 24.58
CA ARG A 87 -9.08 18.25 24.25
C ARG A 87 -9.97 18.82 23.15
N SER A 88 -10.29 20.11 23.23
CA SER A 88 -11.14 20.79 22.24
C SER A 88 -10.46 20.89 20.88
N TYR A 89 -9.14 21.17 20.86
CA TYR A 89 -8.34 21.16 19.64
C TYR A 89 -8.28 19.77 19.01
N LEU A 90 -7.95 18.74 19.78
CA LEU A 90 -7.88 17.36 19.29
C LEU A 90 -9.23 16.87 18.73
N ARG A 91 -10.36 17.32 19.28
CA ARG A 91 -11.70 16.99 18.73
C ARG A 91 -11.92 17.51 17.32
N LYS A 92 -11.34 18.66 16.98
CA LYS A 92 -11.45 19.30 15.65
C LYS A 92 -10.48 18.71 14.62
N GLN A 93 -9.46 18.00 15.06
CA GLN A 93 -8.48 17.34 14.19
C GLN A 93 -9.06 16.10 13.50
N SER A 94 -8.37 15.67 12.43
CA SER A 94 -8.75 14.48 11.68
C SER A 94 -8.74 13.21 12.57
N LYS A 95 -9.50 12.19 12.17
CA LYS A 95 -9.60 10.92 12.92
C LYS A 95 -8.24 10.26 13.07
N GLU A 96 -7.38 10.38 12.07
CA GLU A 96 -6.02 9.84 12.03
C GLU A 96 -5.15 10.48 13.11
N LYS A 97 -5.09 11.82 13.18
CA LYS A 97 -4.29 12.53 14.20
C LYS A 97 -4.75 12.20 15.61
N ARG A 98 -6.07 12.15 15.83
CA ARG A 98 -6.64 11.71 17.12
C ARG A 98 -6.25 10.29 17.49
N ALA A 99 -6.28 9.37 16.52
CA ALA A 99 -5.88 7.98 16.74
C ALA A 99 -4.39 7.87 17.05
N VAL A 100 -3.54 8.67 16.40
CA VAL A 100 -2.10 8.77 16.67
C VAL A 100 -1.85 9.27 18.10
N VAL A 101 -2.48 10.38 18.49
CA VAL A 101 -2.32 10.95 19.85
C VAL A 101 -2.82 9.97 20.92
N TRP A 102 -3.98 9.34 20.69
CA TRP A 102 -4.50 8.30 21.57
C TRP A 102 -3.57 7.09 21.66
N ALA A 103 -3.03 6.63 20.53
CA ALA A 103 -2.11 5.50 20.50
C ALA A 103 -0.84 5.82 21.28
N ILE A 104 -0.27 7.00 21.09
CA ILE A 104 0.95 7.41 21.79
C ILE A 104 0.69 7.59 23.29
N SER A 105 -0.39 8.27 23.68
CA SER A 105 -0.71 8.50 25.10
C SER A 105 -1.10 7.22 25.85
N SER A 106 -1.68 6.24 25.15
CA SER A 106 -2.08 4.95 25.73
C SER A 106 -0.99 3.88 25.63
N GLY A 107 0.20 4.21 25.11
CA GLY A 107 1.25 3.22 24.83
C GLY A 107 0.85 2.14 23.81
N ARG A 108 -0.16 2.42 22.97
CA ARG A 108 -0.68 1.50 21.96
C ARG A 108 0.04 1.65 20.61
N ARG A 109 -0.06 0.59 19.81
CA ARG A 109 0.59 0.45 18.50
C ARG A 109 0.13 1.53 17.54
N LEU A 110 1.06 2.13 16.80
CA LEU A 110 0.73 2.91 15.61
C LEU A 110 0.74 2.00 14.39
N PRO A 111 -0.34 1.95 13.59
CA PRO A 111 -0.31 1.24 12.32
C PRO A 111 0.73 1.93 11.43
N GLN A 112 1.84 1.26 11.17
CA GLN A 112 2.78 1.68 10.15
C GLN A 112 2.19 1.24 8.82
N GLY A 113 1.74 2.20 8.01
CA GLY A 113 1.46 1.92 6.61
C GLY A 113 2.70 1.27 6.02
N GLU A 114 2.55 0.11 5.36
CA GLU A 114 3.70 -0.52 4.73
C GLU A 114 4.29 0.47 3.73
N PRO A 115 5.58 0.84 3.85
CA PRO A 115 6.18 1.78 2.93
C PRO A 115 6.04 1.22 1.52
N PHE A 116 5.68 2.08 0.55
CA PHE A 116 5.62 1.71 -0.86
C PHE A 116 6.98 1.16 -1.27
N THR A 117 7.09 -0.16 -1.31
CA THR A 117 8.36 -0.84 -1.50
C THR A 117 8.62 -0.95 -2.99
N ARG A 118 9.88 -0.82 -3.44
CA ARG A 118 10.27 -1.01 -4.86
C ARG A 118 9.69 -2.30 -5.47
N ARG A 119 9.59 -3.36 -4.66
CA ARG A 119 8.95 -4.63 -5.04
C ARG A 119 7.47 -4.47 -5.42
N LYS A 120 6.68 -3.72 -4.65
CA LYS A 120 5.26 -3.47 -4.98
C LYS A 120 5.13 -2.68 -6.28
N LEU A 121 6.00 -1.68 -6.49
CA LEU A 121 6.04 -0.89 -7.71
C LEU A 121 6.37 -1.76 -8.94
N LEU A 122 7.36 -2.66 -8.81
CA LEU A 122 7.69 -3.65 -9.86
C LEU A 122 6.52 -4.59 -10.16
N ILE A 123 5.85 -5.11 -9.14
CA ILE A 123 4.69 -6.00 -9.32
C ILE A 123 3.57 -5.25 -10.06
N THR A 124 3.25 -4.03 -9.64
CA THR A 124 2.23 -3.20 -10.32
C THR A 124 2.60 -2.93 -11.77
N LEU A 125 3.87 -2.62 -12.06
CA LEU A 125 4.36 -2.39 -13.42
C LEU A 125 4.28 -3.65 -14.29
N LEU A 126 4.64 -4.81 -13.73
CA LEU A 126 4.55 -6.09 -14.41
C LEU A 126 3.10 -6.42 -14.79
N LEU A 127 2.17 -6.24 -13.85
CA LEU A 127 0.73 -6.44 -14.10
C LEU A 127 0.20 -5.49 -15.16
N LEU A 128 0.65 -4.23 -15.15
CA LEU A 128 0.30 -3.25 -16.18
C LEU A 128 0.77 -3.72 -17.57
N LEU A 129 2.03 -4.15 -17.69
CA LEU A 129 2.58 -4.66 -18.95
C LEU A 129 1.82 -5.89 -19.45
N LEU A 130 1.46 -6.81 -18.55
CA LEU A 130 0.74 -8.04 -18.91
C LEU A 130 -0.70 -7.77 -19.40
N GLY A 131 -1.34 -6.68 -18.97
CA GLY A 131 -2.67 -6.29 -19.43
C GLY A 131 -2.65 -5.43 -20.68
N VAL A 132 -1.75 -4.43 -20.72
CA VAL A 132 -1.72 -3.42 -21.77
C VAL A 132 -1.16 -3.98 -23.08
N ILE A 133 -0.09 -4.78 -23.02
CA ILE A 133 0.56 -5.30 -24.24
C ILE A 133 -0.37 -6.22 -25.03
N PRO A 134 -1.03 -7.25 -24.44
CA PRO A 134 -1.94 -8.10 -25.20
C PRO A 134 -3.13 -7.32 -25.78
N GLY A 135 -3.63 -6.32 -25.05
CA GLY A 135 -4.69 -5.44 -25.53
C GLY A 135 -4.28 -4.66 -26.79
N LEU A 136 -3.07 -4.10 -26.80
CA LEU A 136 -2.53 -3.40 -27.97
C LEU A 136 -2.29 -4.33 -29.16
N VAL A 137 -1.68 -5.50 -28.92
CA VAL A 137 -1.43 -6.51 -29.97
C VAL A 137 -2.75 -6.94 -30.61
N TYR A 138 -3.78 -7.21 -29.80
CA TYR A 138 -5.11 -7.57 -30.29
C TYR A 138 -5.76 -6.42 -31.10
N GLY A 139 -5.63 -5.18 -30.64
CA GLY A 139 -6.14 -4.01 -31.37
C GLY A 139 -5.48 -3.84 -32.76
N VAL A 140 -4.15 -3.96 -32.82
CA VAL A 140 -3.40 -3.89 -34.09
C VAL A 140 -3.79 -5.04 -35.02
N PHE A 141 -3.93 -6.25 -34.48
CA PHE A 141 -4.36 -7.42 -35.26
C PHE A 141 -5.76 -7.21 -35.87
N GLN A 142 -6.70 -6.64 -35.12
CA GLN A 142 -8.04 -6.35 -35.63
C GLN A 142 -8.04 -5.29 -36.73
N LEU A 143 -7.23 -4.24 -36.58
CA LEU A 143 -7.04 -3.23 -37.63
C LEU A 143 -6.45 -3.83 -38.91
N TYR A 144 -5.42 -4.66 -38.77
CA TYR A 144 -4.81 -5.36 -39.90
C TYR A 144 -5.83 -6.25 -40.62
N ARG A 145 -6.60 -7.02 -39.86
CA ARG A 145 -7.65 -7.90 -40.38
C ARG A 145 -8.72 -7.08 -41.11
N ALA A 146 -9.21 -5.99 -40.54
CA ALA A 146 -10.20 -5.11 -41.18
C ALA A 146 -9.69 -4.55 -42.51
N ASN A 147 -8.45 -4.10 -42.57
CA ASN A 147 -7.83 -3.61 -43.81
C ASN A 147 -7.71 -4.70 -44.87
N MET A 148 -7.32 -5.92 -44.48
CA MET A 148 -7.27 -7.07 -45.39
C MET A 148 -8.66 -7.42 -45.94
N TYR A 149 -9.70 -7.40 -45.10
CA TYR A 149 -11.07 -7.60 -45.56
C TYR A 149 -11.51 -6.52 -46.55
N ALA A 150 -11.19 -5.24 -46.29
CA ALA A 150 -11.50 -4.15 -47.20
C ALA A 150 -10.80 -4.32 -48.56
N GLN A 151 -9.53 -4.74 -48.57
CA GLN A 151 -8.79 -5.01 -49.81
C GLN A 151 -9.36 -6.23 -50.57
N ASN A 152 -9.66 -7.31 -49.87
CA ASN A 152 -10.26 -8.50 -50.48
C ASN A 152 -11.64 -8.20 -51.06
N PHE A 153 -12.45 -7.41 -50.35
CA PHE A 153 -13.77 -6.99 -50.79
C PHE A 153 -13.71 -6.07 -51.99
N THR A 154 -12.85 -5.04 -51.96
CA THR A 154 -12.64 -4.15 -53.13
C THR A 154 -12.13 -4.93 -54.34
N GLY A 155 -11.22 -5.89 -54.13
CA GLY A 155 -10.77 -6.81 -55.18
C GLY A 155 -11.89 -7.69 -55.73
N LEU A 156 -12.78 -8.21 -54.87
CA LEU A 156 -13.96 -8.97 -55.26
C LEU A 156 -14.90 -8.12 -56.13
N VAL A 157 -15.24 -6.91 -55.69
CA VAL A 157 -16.10 -5.96 -56.42
C VAL A 157 -15.49 -5.61 -57.77
N ALA A 158 -14.17 -5.39 -57.84
CA ALA A 158 -13.48 -5.11 -59.09
C ALA A 158 -13.57 -6.28 -60.08
N ARG A 159 -13.41 -7.52 -59.62
CA ARG A 159 -13.59 -8.73 -60.46
C ARG A 159 -15.03 -8.90 -60.92
N TRP A 160 -16.00 -8.70 -60.03
CA TRP A 160 -17.42 -8.77 -60.35
C TRP A 160 -17.83 -7.75 -61.41
N ARG A 161 -17.36 -6.50 -61.31
CA ARG A 161 -17.60 -5.46 -62.34
C ARG A 161 -17.04 -5.86 -63.71
N ARG A 162 -15.83 -6.43 -63.75
CA ARG A 162 -15.21 -6.89 -65.02
C ARG A 162 -15.95 -8.07 -65.66
N ALA A 163 -16.64 -8.89 -64.85
CA ALA A 163 -17.42 -10.03 -65.33
C ALA A 163 -18.82 -9.67 -65.85
N GLY A 164 -19.13 -8.37 -66.01
CA GLY A 164 -20.43 -7.92 -66.52
C GLY A 164 -21.53 -7.80 -65.46
N SER A 165 -21.17 -7.85 -64.18
CA SER A 165 -22.09 -7.59 -63.04
C SER A 165 -23.39 -8.41 -63.07
N PRO A 166 -23.32 -9.76 -63.11
CA PRO A 166 -24.52 -10.59 -63.02
C PRO A 166 -25.26 -10.26 -61.71
N LEU A 167 -26.58 -10.08 -61.81
CA LEU A 167 -27.45 -9.85 -60.66
C LEU A 167 -27.30 -11.03 -59.68
N PRO A 168 -27.23 -10.78 -58.36
CA PRO A 168 -27.23 -11.86 -57.39
C PRO A 168 -28.52 -12.68 -57.55
N PHE A 169 -28.42 -14.00 -57.40
CA PHE A 169 -29.58 -14.90 -57.44
C PHE A 169 -30.63 -14.45 -56.42
N GLU A 170 -31.92 -14.48 -56.79
CA GLU A 170 -33.04 -14.06 -55.93
C GLU A 170 -33.10 -14.85 -54.59
N ASP A 171 -32.55 -16.07 -54.57
CA ASP A 171 -32.53 -16.96 -53.40
C ASP A 171 -31.53 -16.58 -52.29
N LEU A 172 -30.68 -15.56 -52.48
CA LEU A 172 -29.66 -15.21 -51.49
C LEU A 172 -30.27 -14.64 -50.19
N PHE A 173 -31.47 -14.06 -50.28
CA PHE A 173 -32.23 -13.54 -49.13
C PHE A 173 -33.12 -14.60 -48.45
N ALA A 174 -33.32 -15.76 -49.08
CA ALA A 174 -34.03 -16.88 -48.46
C ALA A 174 -33.15 -17.60 -47.41
N LEU A 175 -31.84 -17.66 -47.65
CA LEU A 175 -30.83 -18.30 -46.77
C LEU A 175 -30.55 -17.57 -45.45
N THR A 176 -30.92 -16.29 -45.31
CA THR A 176 -30.70 -15.51 -44.07
C THR A 176 -31.94 -15.42 -43.18
N ARG A 177 -33.08 -16.00 -43.61
CA ARG A 177 -34.33 -16.07 -42.84
C ARG A 177 -34.64 -17.43 -42.22
N SER A 178 -33.78 -18.44 -42.40
CA SER A 178 -33.82 -19.71 -41.67
C SER A 178 -32.85 -19.68 -40.49
#